data_AF-A0A2H9VP24-F1
#
_entry.id   AF-A0A2H9VP24-F1
#
_cell.length_a   1.000
_cell.length_b   1.000
_cell.length_c   1.000
_cell.angle_alpha   90.00
_cell.angle_beta   90.00
_cell.angle_gamma   90.00
#
_symmetry.space_group_name_H-M   'P 1'
#
loop_
_entity.id
_entity.type
_entity.pdbx_description
1 polymer ?
#
loop_
_entity_poly.entity_id
_entity_poly.type
_entity_poly.pdbx_seq_one_letter_code
_entity_poly.pdbx_strand_id
1 'polypeptide(L)' 'MTTLTLNVPERLENEHEETVRFLAAKLYEGRKVTLGQAADMVGMDKWDFAELLSKYGVNFFDDSANLAINDAQKF' A
#
# COMPACT_ATOMS: atom_id res chain seq x y z
N MET A 1 -3.88 13.46 -11.93
CA MET A 1 -4.33 13.12 -10.56
C MET A 1 -5.70 13.72 -10.32
N THR A 2 -6.52 13.06 -9.51
CA THR A 2 -7.85 13.53 -9.10
C THR A 2 -7.86 13.65 -7.58
N THR A 3 -8.56 14.65 -7.05
CA THR A 3 -8.61 14.92 -5.60
C THR A 3 -9.82 14.24 -4.96
N LEU A 4 -9.59 13.51 -3.88
CA LEU A 4 -10.61 13.00 -2.97
C LEU A 4 -10.62 13.87 -1.71
N THR A 5 -11.78 14.41 -1.34
CA THR A 5 -11.93 15.20 -0.11
C THR A 5 -12.71 14.39 0.93
N LEU A 6 -12.17 14.30 2.15
CA LEU A 6 -12.76 13.57 3.26
C LEU A 6 -12.87 14.48 4.47
N ASN A 7 -14.00 14.44 5.17
CA ASN A 7 -14.12 15.06 6.48
C ASN A 7 -13.58 14.10 7.53
N VAL A 8 -12.50 14.48 8.19
CA VAL A 8 -11.81 13.67 9.21
C VAL A 8 -11.69 14.46 10.53
N PRO A 9 -11.59 13.77 11.69
CA PRO A 9 -11.22 14.43 12.94
C PRO A 9 -9.89 15.19 12.82
N GLU A 10 -9.79 16.34 13.48
CA GLU A 10 -8.60 17.23 13.45
C GLU A 10 -7.29 16.50 13.80
N ARG A 11 -7.37 15.49 14.67
CA ARG A 11 -6.21 14.64 15.02
C ARG A 11 -5.55 14.02 13.79
N LEU A 12 -6.33 13.57 12.81
CA LEU A 12 -5.79 12.92 11.60
C LEU A 12 -5.10 13.94 10.68
N GLU A 13 -5.57 15.19 10.67
CA GLU A 13 -4.90 16.25 9.93
C GLU A 13 -3.58 16.66 10.61
N ASN A 14 -3.51 16.64 11.93
CA ASN A 14 -2.24 16.86 12.65
C ASN A 14 -1.20 15.77 12.35
N GLU A 15 -1.65 14.58 11.95
CA GLU A 15 -0.82 13.43 11.52
C GLU A 15 -1.00 13.19 10.00
N HIS A 16 -1.09 14.26 9.19
CA HIS A 16 -1.48 14.20 7.78
C HIS A 16 -0.71 13.15 6.96
N GLU A 17 0.64 13.19 7.00
CA GLU A 17 1.46 12.24 6.24
C GLU A 17 1.19 10.78 6.62
N GLU A 18 1.07 10.50 7.92
CA GLU A 18 0.82 9.16 8.44
C GLU A 18 -0.59 8.69 8.05
N THR A 19 -1.57 9.58 8.12
CA THR A 19 -2.95 9.31 7.68
C THR A 19 -3.00 8.97 6.19
N VAL A 20 -2.29 9.72 5.34
CA VAL A 20 -2.25 9.48 3.90
C VAL A 20 -1.54 8.17 3.58
N ARG A 21 -0.42 7.86 4.27
CA ARG A 21 0.29 6.58 4.14
C ARG A 21 -0.58 5.40 4.54
N PHE A 22 -1.26 5.49 5.68
CA PHE A 22 -2.20 4.48 6.14
C PHE A 22 -3.31 4.24 5.11
N LEU A 23 -3.91 5.31 4.58
CA LEU A 23 -4.97 5.21 3.59
C LEU A 23 -4.47 4.56 2.29
N ALA A 24 -3.30 4.95 1.80
CA ALA A 24 -2.69 4.37 0.61
C ALA A 24 -2.41 2.86 0.81
N ALA A 25 -1.88 2.48 1.97
CA ALA A 25 -1.64 1.09 2.33
C ALA A 25 -2.93 0.26 2.35
N LYS A 26 -4.01 0.78 2.97
CA LYS A 26 -5.31 0.09 3.02
C LYS A 26 -6.02 0.01 1.68
N LEU A 27 -5.90 1.03 0.83
CA LEU A 27 -6.43 0.98 -0.53
C LEU A 27 -5.67 -0.04 -1.41
N TYR A 28 -4.35 -0.16 -1.23
CA TYR A 28 -3.54 -1.18 -1.89
C TYR A 28 -3.92 -2.58 -1.41
N GLU A 29 -4.02 -2.79 -0.09
CA GLU A 29 -4.45 -4.05 0.52
C GLU A 29 -5.82 -4.49 -0.03
N GLY A 30 -6.76 -3.55 -0.15
CA GLY A 30 -8.08 -3.78 -0.74
C GLY A 30 -8.10 -3.90 -2.27
N ARG A 31 -6.93 -3.94 -2.93
CA ARG A 31 -6.74 -3.97 -4.39
C ARG A 31 -7.52 -2.88 -5.15
N LYS A 32 -7.77 -1.73 -4.51
CA LYS A 32 -8.47 -0.57 -5.10
C LYS A 32 -7.55 0.31 -5.92
N VAL A 33 -6.28 0.28 -5.58
CA VAL A 33 -5.20 0.97 -6.27
C VAL A 33 -4.06 -0.01 -6.52
N THR A 34 -3.30 0.23 -7.58
CA THR A 34 -2.04 -0.48 -7.83
C THR A 34 -0.94 0.03 -6.89
N LEU A 35 0.14 -0.75 -6.74
CA LEU A 35 1.31 -0.32 -5.95
C LEU A 35 1.83 1.05 -6.39
N GLY A 36 1.91 1.28 -7.71
CA GLY A 36 2.38 2.55 -8.27
C GLY A 36 1.45 3.71 -7.92
N GLN A 37 0.14 3.52 -8.06
CA GLN A 37 -0.82 4.55 -7.69
C GLN A 37 -0.79 4.86 -6.20
N ALA A 38 -0.63 3.86 -5.34
CA ALA A 38 -0.50 4.06 -3.90
C ALA A 38 0.79 4.80 -3.52
N ALA A 39 1.91 4.49 -4.19
CA ALA A 39 3.18 5.19 -4.02
C ALA A 39 3.07 6.66 -4.46
N ASP A 40 2.42 6.92 -5.60
CA ASP A 40 2.15 8.27 -6.09
C ASP A 40 1.27 9.08 -5.11
N MET A 41 0.31 8.44 -4.42
CA MET A 41 -0.55 9.09 -3.43
C MET A 41 0.22 9.64 -2.22
N VAL A 42 1.34 9.02 -1.87
CA VAL A 42 2.18 9.40 -0.72
C VAL A 42 3.47 10.12 -1.14
N GLY A 43 3.65 10.37 -2.44
CA GLY A 43 4.85 11.02 -2.99
C GLY A 43 6.14 10.20 -2.83
N MET A 44 6.04 8.87 -2.84
CA MET A 44 7.18 7.96 -2.69
C MET A 44 7.44 7.17 -3.97
N ASP A 45 8.67 6.69 -4.12
CA ASP A 45 8.97 5.68 -5.12
C ASP A 45 8.32 4.33 -4.76
N LYS A 46 8.07 3.50 -5.78
CA LYS A 46 7.37 2.21 -5.63
C LYS A 46 8.03 1.26 -4.63
N TRP A 47 9.37 1.28 -4.56
CA TRP A 47 10.14 0.42 -3.66
C TRP A 47 10.03 0.86 -2.21
N ASP A 48 10.14 2.16 -1.95
CA ASP A 48 9.98 2.74 -0.61
C ASP A 48 8.56 2.49 -0.08
N PHE A 49 7.56 2.64 -0.94
CA PHE A 49 6.19 2.32 -0.58
C PHE A 49 6.00 0.82 -0.29
N ALA A 50 6.64 -0.07 -1.05
CA ALA A 50 6.58 -1.52 -0.80
C ALA A 50 7.20 -1.91 0.55
N GLU A 51 8.29 -1.25 0.96
CA GLU A 51 8.86 -1.42 2.30
C GLU A 51 7.89 -0.92 3.38
N LEU A 52 7.26 0.23 3.13
CA LEU A 52 6.29 0.84 4.04
C LEU A 52 5.04 -0.04 4.25
N LEU A 53 4.58 -0.79 3.26
CA LEU A 53 3.46 -1.74 3.42
C LEU A 53 3.69 -2.74 4.56
N SER A 54 4.93 -3.19 4.74
CA SER A 54 5.29 -4.12 5.81
C SER A 54 5.07 -3.51 7.21
N LYS A 55 5.23 -2.19 7.36
CA LYS A 55 4.98 -1.47 8.61
C LYS A 55 3.50 -1.41 8.98
N TYR A 56 2.62 -1.45 7.97
CA TYR A 56 1.16 -1.48 8.16
C TYR A 56 0.58 -2.89 8.18
N GLY A 57 1.43 -3.93 8.21
CA GLY A 57 1.01 -5.33 8.20
C GLY A 57 0.34 -5.78 6.90
N VAL A 58 0.58 -5.06 5.80
CA VAL A 58 0.01 -5.39 4.49
C VAL A 58 1.00 -6.28 3.74
N ASN A 59 0.57 -7.51 3.44
CA ASN A 59 1.39 -8.44 2.66
C ASN A 59 1.48 -7.97 1.21
N PHE A 60 2.70 -7.62 0.79
CA PHE A 60 3.03 -7.25 -0.59
C PHE A 60 3.00 -8.46 -1.54
N PHE A 61 3.34 -9.64 -1.05
CA PHE A 61 3.30 -10.88 -1.81
C PHE A 61 1.96 -11.57 -1.57
N ASP A 62 1.20 -11.74 -2.65
CA ASP A 62 0.03 -12.62 -2.68
C ASP A 62 0.53 -14.07 -2.58
N ASP A 63 -0.22 -14.95 -1.91
CA ASP A 63 0.13 -16.38 -1.75
C ASP A 63 0.32 -17.12 -3.08
N SER A 64 -0.08 -16.51 -4.20
CA SER A 64 0.21 -16.99 -5.55
C SER A 64 1.71 -16.98 -5.90
N ALA A 65 2.52 -16.11 -5.30
CA ALA A 65 3.98 -16.18 -5.40
C ALA A 65 4.54 -17.41 -4.65
N ASN A 66 3.92 -17.81 -3.53
CA ASN A 66 4.28 -19.04 -2.83
C ASN A 66 3.92 -20.30 -3.64
N LEU A 67 2.86 -20.25 -4.46
CA LEU A 67 2.50 -21.34 -5.37
C LEU A 67 3.56 -21.54 -6.48
N ALA A 68 4.11 -20.46 -7.03
CA ALA A 68 5.13 -20.54 -8.10
C ALA A 68 6.47 -21.15 -7.64
N ILE A 69 6.86 -20.94 -6.37
CA ILE A 69 8.08 -21.53 -5.80
C ILE A 69 7.92 -23.05 -5.60
N ASN A 70 6.71 -23.51 -5.28
CA ASN A 70 6.44 -24.94 -5.08
C ASN A 70 6.47 -25.73 -6.39
N ASP A 71 6.05 -25.12 -7.50
CA ASP A 71 6.10 -25.74 -8.82
C ASP A 71 7.53 -25.83 -9.38
N ALA A 72 8.41 -24.87 -9.05
CA ALA A 72 9.83 -24.91 -9.44
C ALA A 72 10.65 -26.00 -8.73
N GLN A 73 10.14 -26.56 -7.62
CA GLN A 73 10.79 -27.66 -6.89
C GLN A 73 10.40 -29.06 -7.39
N LYS A 74 9.52 -29.16 -8.41
CA LYS A 74 9.06 -30.43 -8.99
C LYS A 74 9.79 -30.85 -10.28
N PHE A 75 10.91 -30.21 -10.63
CA PHE A 75 11.76 -30.59 -11.76
C PHE A 75 13.19 -30.87 -11.31
#